data_AF-A0A2V6CFI7-F1
#
_entry.id   AF-A0A2V6CFI7-F1
#
_cell.length_a   1.000
_cell.length_b   1.000
_cell.length_c   1.000
_cell.angle_alpha   90.00
_cell.angle_beta   90.00
_cell.angle_gamma   90.00
#
_symmetry.space_group_name_H-M   'P 1'
#
loop_
_entity.id
_entity.type
_entity.pdbx_description
1 polymer ?
#
loop_
_entity_poly.entity_id
_entity_poly.type
_entity_poly.pdbx_seq_one_letter_code
_entity_poly.pdbx_strand_id
1 'polypeptide(L)'
;MARCIAAFAAVLALHSQAAEVIPPKPDRYFNDYAGVVSKETADRFNEQLAEFERETSDQVVVAVLPKMQSDSDVADYTQRVAQAWGVGQKERRNGVVLFVFIQDRKMFIQVGYGLEGALPDATAFDITERHIKPLFRN
;
A
#
# COMPACT_ATOMS: atom_id res chain seq x y z
N MET A 1 -45.28 14.56 -48.35
CA MET A 1 -44.93 13.59 -47.29
C MET A 1 -43.45 13.75 -46.95
N ALA A 2 -43.13 14.56 -45.95
CA ALA A 2 -41.76 14.78 -45.50
C ALA A 2 -41.43 13.75 -44.42
N ARG A 3 -40.36 12.98 -44.62
CA ARG A 3 -39.86 12.01 -43.66
C ARG A 3 -38.37 12.22 -43.46
N CYS A 4 -38.02 12.37 -42.17
CA CYS A 4 -36.77 11.94 -41.53
C CYS A 4 -35.53 12.79 -41.88
N ILE A 5 -34.58 13.07 -40.99
CA ILE A 5 -34.10 12.35 -39.81
C ILE A 5 -33.61 13.40 -38.80
N ALA A 6 -34.07 13.31 -37.55
CA ALA A 6 -33.46 14.05 -36.44
C ALA A 6 -32.14 13.37 -36.07
N ALA A 7 -31.01 14.05 -36.27
CA ALA A 7 -29.70 13.58 -35.88
C ALA A 7 -29.53 13.73 -34.36
N PHE A 8 -29.56 12.61 -33.63
CA PHE A 8 -29.23 12.57 -32.21
C PHE A 8 -27.70 12.46 -32.09
N ALA A 9 -27.01 13.59 -31.90
CA ALA A 9 -25.58 13.60 -31.65
C ALA A 9 -25.32 13.16 -30.20
N ALA A 10 -24.93 11.90 -30.02
CA ALA A 10 -24.46 11.39 -28.73
C ALA A 10 -23.06 11.95 -28.45
N VAL A 11 -22.97 12.91 -27.53
CA VAL A 11 -21.69 13.39 -26.99
C VAL A 11 -21.18 12.33 -26.01
N LEU A 12 -20.28 11.47 -26.47
CA LEU A 12 -19.50 10.58 -25.60
C LEU A 12 -18.49 11.43 -24.82
N ALA A 13 -18.81 11.73 -23.56
CA ALA A 13 -17.86 12.32 -22.63
C ALA A 13 -16.75 11.29 -22.33
N LEU A 14 -15.63 11.41 -23.04
CA LEU A 14 -14.38 10.72 -22.73
C LEU A 14 -13.91 11.17 -21.33
N HIS A 15 -14.29 10.42 -20.30
CA HIS A 15 -13.71 10.57 -18.99
C HIS A 15 -12.29 10.01 -19.06
N SER A 16 -11.32 10.89 -19.27
CA SER A 16 -9.91 10.57 -19.11
C SER A 16 -9.68 10.26 -17.63
N GLN A 17 -9.85 8.99 -17.25
CA GLN A 17 -9.35 8.49 -15.97
C GLN A 17 -7.83 8.61 -16.04
N ALA A 18 -7.26 9.58 -15.34
CA ALA A 18 -5.81 9.65 -15.20
C ALA A 18 -5.33 8.32 -14.62
N ALA A 19 -4.29 7.73 -15.22
CA ALA A 19 -3.74 6.48 -14.72
C ALA A 19 -3.32 6.68 -13.26
N GLU A 20 -3.73 5.75 -12.40
CA GLU A 20 -3.36 5.78 -10.99
C GLU A 20 -1.84 5.71 -10.84
N VAL A 21 -1.28 6.54 -9.95
CA VAL A 21 0.16 6.60 -9.73
C VAL A 21 0.56 5.49 -8.76
N ILE A 22 1.33 4.53 -9.26
CA ILE A 22 1.96 3.50 -8.44
C ILE A 22 3.38 3.97 -8.06
N PRO A 23 3.72 4.13 -6.77
CA PRO A 23 5.07 4.47 -6.37
C PRO A 23 6.08 3.40 -6.82
N PRO A 24 7.33 3.78 -7.11
CA PRO A 24 8.36 2.82 -7.47
C PRO A 24 8.56 1.78 -6.37
N LYS A 25 8.97 0.57 -6.77
CA LYS A 25 9.32 -0.48 -5.82
C LYS A 25 10.40 0.06 -4.86
N PRO A 26 10.24 -0.09 -3.53
CA PRO A 26 11.24 0.38 -2.60
C PRO A 26 12.53 -0.44 -2.69
N ASP A 27 13.66 0.22 -2.45
CA ASP A 27 15.00 -0.40 -2.52
C ASP A 27 15.40 -1.10 -1.20
N ARG A 28 14.66 -0.85 -0.12
CA ARG A 28 14.95 -1.34 1.24
C ARG A 28 13.73 -1.93 1.92
N TYR A 29 13.91 -2.47 3.13
CA TYR A 29 12.82 -2.97 3.97
C TYR A 29 12.02 -1.83 4.60
N PHE A 30 12.69 -0.87 5.22
CA PHE A 30 12.09 0.34 5.77
C PHE A 30 12.41 1.53 4.87
N ASN A 31 11.36 2.22 4.40
CA ASN A 31 11.45 3.30 3.43
C ASN A 31 10.62 4.49 3.91
N ASP A 32 11.28 5.60 4.23
CA ASP A 32 10.63 6.83 4.64
C ASP A 32 10.80 7.92 3.58
N TYR A 33 9.75 8.10 2.80
CA TYR A 33 9.63 9.14 1.78
C TYR A 33 9.00 10.43 2.34
N ALA A 34 8.54 10.42 3.60
CA ALA A 34 7.99 11.59 4.28
C ALA A 34 9.04 12.34 5.12
N GLY A 35 10.20 11.73 5.39
CA GLY A 35 11.31 12.34 6.13
C GLY A 35 10.99 12.57 7.61
N VAL A 36 10.18 11.68 8.19
CA VAL A 36 9.71 11.76 9.59
C VAL A 36 10.50 10.86 10.54
N VAL A 37 11.39 10.01 10.01
CA VAL A 37 12.23 9.08 10.79
C VAL A 37 13.71 9.41 10.60
N SER A 38 14.47 9.41 11.69
CA SER A 38 15.91 9.64 11.63
C SER A 38 16.63 8.52 10.86
N LYS A 39 17.73 8.86 10.18
CA LYS A 39 18.54 7.87 9.44
C LYS A 39 18.96 6.69 10.31
N GLU A 40 19.43 6.94 11.52
CA GLU A 40 19.85 5.91 12.48
C GLU A 40 18.70 4.94 12.82
N THR A 41 17.50 5.47 13.05
CA THR A 41 16.32 4.65 13.32
C THR A 41 15.91 3.83 12.09
N ALA A 42 15.94 4.45 10.90
CA ALA A 42 15.64 3.77 9.65
C ALA A 42 16.65 2.63 9.36
N ASP A 43 17.94 2.83 9.63
CA ASP A 43 18.95 1.79 9.46
C ASP A 43 18.70 0.62 10.43
N ARG A 44 18.40 0.91 11.71
CA ARG A 44 18.03 -0.13 12.68
C ARG A 44 16.80 -0.94 12.26
N PHE A 45 15.76 -0.28 11.74
CA PHE A 45 14.59 -0.99 11.22
C PHE A 45 14.93 -1.86 10.01
N ASN A 46 15.79 -1.39 9.11
CA ASN A 46 16.25 -2.18 7.98
C ASN A 46 16.99 -3.45 8.43
N GLU A 47 17.86 -3.36 9.44
CA GLU A 47 18.55 -4.52 10.00
C GLU A 47 17.58 -5.53 10.63
N GLN A 48 16.64 -5.04 11.45
CA GLN A 48 15.64 -5.88 12.11
C GLN A 48 14.73 -6.61 11.10
N LEU A 49 14.25 -5.91 10.07
CA LEU A 49 13.37 -6.51 9.06
C LEU A 49 14.15 -7.50 8.17
N ALA A 50 15.41 -7.21 7.86
CA ALA A 50 16.27 -8.14 7.15
C ALA A 50 16.58 -9.40 7.98
N GLU A 51 16.77 -9.26 9.28
CA GLU A 51 16.94 -10.39 10.21
C GLU A 51 15.68 -11.25 10.29
N PHE A 52 14.52 -10.61 10.43
CA PHE A 52 13.23 -11.30 10.43
C PHE A 52 13.02 -12.13 9.16
N GLU A 53 13.31 -11.58 7.97
CA GLU A 53 13.22 -12.35 6.71
C GLU A 53 14.22 -13.51 6.67
N ARG A 54 15.45 -13.34 7.20
CA ARG A 54 16.42 -14.46 7.26
C ARG A 54 15.93 -15.60 8.15
N GLU A 55 15.27 -15.30 9.26
CA GLU A 55 14.82 -16.29 10.24
C GLU A 55 13.51 -16.99 9.84
N THR A 56 12.58 -16.25 9.24
CA THR A 56 11.22 -16.74 8.96
C THR A 56 11.00 -17.03 7.47
N SER A 57 11.86 -16.52 6.59
CA SER A 57 11.63 -16.33 5.16
C SER A 57 10.56 -15.31 4.79
N ASP A 58 9.85 -14.72 5.75
CA ASP A 58 8.74 -13.81 5.52
C ASP A 58 9.25 -12.38 5.36
N GLN A 59 8.82 -11.73 4.28
CA GLN A 59 9.33 -10.40 3.93
C GLN A 59 8.37 -9.33 4.43
N VAL A 60 8.84 -8.44 5.30
CA VAL A 60 8.09 -7.29 5.78
C VAL A 60 8.71 -6.01 5.22
N VAL A 61 7.91 -5.25 4.48
CA VAL A 61 8.28 -3.93 3.96
C VAL A 61 7.44 -2.85 4.64
N VAL A 62 8.08 -1.74 5.02
CA VAL A 62 7.43 -0.55 5.56
C VAL A 62 7.65 0.61 4.61
N ALA A 63 6.56 1.25 4.20
CA ALA A 63 6.56 2.41 3.33
C ALA A 63 5.83 3.58 4.00
N VAL A 64 6.60 4.57 4.44
CA VAL A 64 6.09 5.85 4.96
C VAL A 64 6.07 6.84 3.81
N LEU A 65 4.87 7.21 3.38
CA LEU A 65 4.60 8.04 2.21
C LEU A 65 3.99 9.37 2.66
N PRO A 66 4.31 10.50 2.00
CA PRO A 66 3.68 11.78 2.32
C PRO A 66 2.16 11.73 2.20
N LYS A 67 1.65 11.15 1.10
CA LYS A 67 0.22 11.10 0.76
C LYS A 67 -0.09 9.96 -0.20
N MET A 68 -1.30 9.42 -0.12
CA MET A 68 -1.89 8.52 -1.10
C MET A 68 -2.08 9.22 -2.45
N GLN A 69 -1.75 8.54 -3.55
CA GLN A 69 -1.86 9.07 -4.91
C GLN A 69 -3.09 8.53 -5.66
N SER A 70 -4.17 8.28 -4.92
CA SER A 70 -5.42 7.72 -5.41
C SER A 70 -6.59 8.22 -4.58
N ASP A 71 -7.77 8.26 -5.19
CA ASP A 71 -9.05 8.49 -4.51
C ASP A 71 -9.79 7.18 -4.16
N SER A 72 -9.19 6.02 -4.47
CA SER A 72 -9.75 4.69 -4.15
C SER A 72 -9.79 4.44 -2.63
N ASP A 73 -10.45 3.35 -2.23
CA ASP A 73 -10.27 2.83 -0.88
C ASP A 73 -8.78 2.49 -0.61
N VAL A 74 -8.36 2.66 0.64
CA VAL A 74 -6.96 2.45 1.04
C VAL A 74 -6.52 1.00 0.84
N ALA A 75 -7.40 0.02 1.10
CA ALA A 75 -7.12 -1.39 0.91
C ALA A 75 -6.92 -1.69 -0.58
N ASP A 76 -7.82 -1.22 -1.43
CA ASP A 76 -7.76 -1.43 -2.88
C ASP A 76 -6.51 -0.81 -3.51
N TYR A 77 -6.16 0.42 -3.11
CA TYR A 77 -4.96 1.08 -3.58
C TYR A 77 -3.69 0.34 -3.13
N THR A 78 -3.59 0.04 -1.85
CA THR A 78 -2.39 -0.61 -1.29
C THR A 78 -2.21 -2.04 -1.81
N GLN A 79 -3.30 -2.75 -2.12
CA GLN A 79 -3.25 -4.04 -2.81
C GLN A 79 -2.58 -3.90 -4.18
N ARG A 80 -2.98 -2.93 -5.01
CA ARG A 80 -2.37 -2.70 -6.33
C ARG A 80 -0.90 -2.32 -6.24
N VAL A 81 -0.55 -1.48 -5.27
CA VAL A 81 0.85 -1.10 -5.01
C VAL A 81 1.69 -2.31 -4.59
N ALA A 82 1.22 -3.10 -3.61
CA ALA A 82 1.92 -4.29 -3.14
C ALA A 82 2.10 -5.34 -4.26
N GLN A 83 1.08 -5.50 -5.11
CA GLN A 83 1.13 -6.41 -6.25
C GLN A 83 2.17 -5.96 -7.30
N ALA A 84 2.25 -4.66 -7.58
CA ALA A 84 3.26 -4.08 -8.48
C ALA A 84 4.68 -4.21 -7.91
N TRP A 85 4.85 -4.14 -6.59
CA TRP A 85 6.14 -4.30 -5.92
C TRP A 85 6.59 -5.76 -5.83
N GLY A 86 5.65 -6.72 -5.84
CA GLY A 86 5.95 -8.14 -5.72
C GLY A 86 6.76 -8.44 -4.45
N VAL A 87 6.26 -7.98 -3.31
CA VAL A 87 6.87 -8.21 -1.99
C VAL A 87 6.64 -9.66 -1.57
N GLY A 88 7.67 -10.29 -1.02
CA GLY A 88 7.71 -11.70 -0.66
C GLY A 88 8.15 -12.62 -1.81
N GLN A 89 8.23 -13.92 -1.51
CA GLN A 89 8.63 -14.92 -2.50
C GLN A 89 7.42 -15.36 -3.33
N LYS A 90 7.52 -15.35 -4.67
CA LYS A 90 6.39 -15.61 -5.58
C LYS A 90 5.60 -16.89 -5.24
N GLU A 91 6.29 -17.99 -4.97
CA GLU A 91 5.66 -19.29 -4.69
C GLU A 91 5.05 -19.35 -3.28
N ARG A 92 5.67 -18.68 -2.31
CA ARG A 92 5.22 -18.68 -0.91
C ARG A 92 4.17 -17.62 -0.62
N ARG A 93 4.14 -16.53 -1.40
CA ARG A 93 3.26 -15.36 -1.23
C ARG A 93 3.32 -14.81 0.19
N ASN A 94 4.53 -14.76 0.74
CA ASN A 94 4.80 -14.47 2.15
C ASN A 94 5.38 -13.06 2.37
N GLY A 95 4.80 -12.09 1.67
CA GLY A 95 5.11 -10.68 1.83
C GLY A 95 4.07 -9.97 2.67
N VAL A 96 4.50 -8.99 3.47
CA VAL A 96 3.65 -8.04 4.18
C VAL A 96 4.14 -6.63 3.87
N VAL A 97 3.22 -5.71 3.63
CA VAL A 97 3.55 -4.29 3.47
C VAL A 97 2.74 -3.44 4.45
N LEU A 98 3.42 -2.73 5.34
CA LEU A 98 2.81 -1.65 6.12
C LEU A 98 2.94 -0.34 5.34
N PHE A 99 1.79 0.19 4.91
CA PHE A 99 1.69 1.51 4.31
C PHE A 99 1.29 2.53 5.38
N VAL A 100 1.98 3.66 5.40
CA VAL A 100 1.64 4.81 6.26
C VAL A 100 1.59 6.07 5.40
N PHE A 101 0.43 6.70 5.32
CA PHE A 101 0.22 7.95 4.57
C PHE A 101 0.06 9.11 5.56
N ILE A 102 1.13 9.90 5.73
CA ILE A 102 1.24 10.89 6.81
C ILE A 102 0.17 11.98 6.71
N GLN A 103 0.01 12.60 5.54
CA GLN A 103 -0.94 13.70 5.34
C GLN A 103 -2.40 13.23 5.44
N ASP A 104 -2.68 12.00 4.99
CA ASP A 104 -4.04 11.44 5.01
C ASP A 104 -4.40 10.86 6.39
N ARG A 105 -3.42 10.70 7.29
CA ARG A 105 -3.55 9.97 8.56
C ARG A 105 -4.16 8.56 8.36
N LYS A 106 -3.77 7.91 7.27
CA LYS A 106 -4.21 6.56 6.91
C LYS A 106 -3.04 5.58 7.04
N MET A 107 -3.33 4.37 7.44
CA MET A 107 -2.39 3.25 7.42
C MET A 107 -3.11 1.98 7.03
N PHE A 108 -2.40 1.06 6.40
CA PHE A 108 -2.94 -0.23 6.01
C PHE A 108 -1.83 -1.28 5.96
N ILE A 109 -2.14 -2.50 6.40
CA ILE A 109 -1.24 -3.64 6.28
C ILE A 109 -1.78 -4.53 5.18
N GLN A 110 -1.05 -4.62 4.07
CA GLN A 110 -1.35 -5.59 3.02
C GLN A 110 -0.63 -6.90 3.34
N VAL A 111 -1.40 -7.99 3.47
CA VAL A 111 -0.87 -9.32 3.78
C VAL A 111 -0.91 -10.17 2.51
N GLY A 112 0.18 -10.88 2.24
CA GLY A 112 0.25 -11.88 1.19
C GLY A 112 -0.46 -13.18 1.61
N TYR A 113 -1.11 -13.84 0.66
CA TYR A 113 -1.94 -15.03 0.91
C TYR A 113 -1.24 -16.13 1.74
N GLY A 114 0.08 -16.30 1.58
CA GLY A 114 0.84 -17.30 2.34
C GLY A 114 0.88 -17.06 3.86
N LEU A 115 0.52 -15.86 4.29
CA LEU A 115 0.57 -15.43 5.69
C LEU A 115 -0.81 -15.23 6.31
N GLU A 116 -1.91 -15.44 5.60
CA GLU A 116 -3.27 -15.24 6.15
C GLU A 116 -3.57 -16.12 7.38
N GLY A 117 -2.91 -17.28 7.50
CA GLY A 117 -3.02 -18.13 8.69
C GLY A 117 -2.30 -17.56 9.93
N ALA A 118 -1.20 -16.83 9.73
CA ALA A 118 -0.38 -16.26 10.81
C ALA A 118 -0.75 -14.80 11.12
N LEU A 119 -1.13 -14.04 10.10
CA LEU A 119 -1.55 -12.65 10.15
C LEU A 119 -2.89 -12.46 9.40
N PRO A 120 -4.02 -12.93 9.96
CA PRO A 120 -5.33 -12.70 9.36
C PRO A 120 -5.70 -11.21 9.35
N ASP A 121 -6.64 -10.82 8.49
CA ASP A 121 -7.16 -9.44 8.38
C ASP A 121 -7.57 -8.83 9.71
N ALA A 122 -8.22 -9.61 10.58
CA ALA A 122 -8.64 -9.14 11.91
C ALA A 122 -7.45 -8.76 12.79
N THR A 123 -6.35 -9.52 12.71
CA THR A 123 -5.11 -9.23 13.45
C THR A 123 -4.37 -8.04 12.83
N ALA A 124 -4.31 -7.95 11.51
CA ALA A 124 -3.73 -6.81 10.81
C ALA A 124 -4.47 -5.50 11.16
N PHE A 125 -5.81 -5.54 11.20
CA PHE A 125 -6.65 -4.43 11.64
C PHE A 125 -6.42 -4.06 13.11
N ASP A 126 -6.32 -5.05 13.99
CA ASP A 126 -6.05 -4.82 15.42
C ASP A 126 -4.70 -4.12 15.63
N ILE A 127 -3.64 -4.58 14.94
CA ILE A 127 -2.31 -3.95 14.96
C ILE A 127 -2.39 -2.48 14.53
N THR A 128 -3.03 -2.19 13.39
CA THR A 128 -3.08 -0.81 12.89
C THR A 128 -3.93 0.09 13.80
N GLU A 129 -5.16 -0.30 14.13
CA GLU A 129 -6.11 0.56 14.83
C GLU A 129 -5.83 0.68 16.34
N ARG A 130 -5.35 -0.40 16.99
CA ARG A 130 -5.19 -0.42 18.46
C ARG A 130 -3.76 -0.26 18.93
N HIS A 131 -2.77 -0.62 18.12
CA HIS A 131 -1.36 -0.55 18.53
C HIS A 131 -0.60 0.59 17.85
N ILE A 132 -0.82 0.84 16.57
CA ILE A 132 -0.05 1.85 15.82
C ILE A 132 -0.74 3.22 15.87
N LYS A 133 -1.99 3.32 15.39
CA LYS A 133 -2.71 4.59 15.20
C LYS A 133 -2.81 5.47 16.46
N PRO A 134 -2.97 4.93 17.69
CA PRO A 134 -2.99 5.76 18.89
C PRO A 134 -1.69 6.54 19.12
N LEU A 135 -0.54 6.01 18.67
CA LEU A 135 0.77 6.65 18.85
C LEU A 135 0.96 7.90 17.97
N PHE A 136 0.11 8.11 16.96
CA PHE A 136 0.12 9.26 16.04
C PHE A 136 -0.77 10.42 16.50
N ARG A 137 -1.42 10.31 17.66
CA ARG A 137 -2.43 11.28 18.15
C ARG A 137 -1.86 12.39 19.04
N ASN A 138 -0.52 12.54 19.10
CA ASN A 138 0.17 13.51 19.95
C ASN A 138 0.87 14.59 19.13
#